data_AF-W7UGU2-F1
#
_entry.id   AF-W7UGU2-F1
#
_cell.length_a   1.000
_cell.length_b   1.000
_cell.length_c   1.000
_cell.angle_alpha   90.00
_cell.angle_beta   90.00
_cell.angle_gamma   90.00
#
_symmetry.space_group_name_H-M   'P 1'
#
loop_
_entity.id
_entity.type
_entity.pdbx_description
1 polymer ?
#
loop_
_entity_poly.entity_id
_entity_poly.type
_entity_poly.pdbx_seq_one_letter_code
_entity_poly.pdbx_strand_id
1 'polypeptide(L)'
;MNELQDQRGVLKRYKDEKGVTEIFIPDNVGIIDEGAFCDCTNLVRILVPDTVQVISDTAFSGCENLKCIALPESTIRVGWYAFRGCRSLKDLTIPSTLKEIGKYAFAGCDCLSKVKVTHDDKVYEFNLRGELDNERWQKIRHSLSSIGKDIAS
;
A
#
# COMPACT_ATOMS: atom_id res chain seq x y z
N MET A 1 -4.59 26.32 1.78
CA MET A 1 -4.39 25.47 0.59
C MET A 1 -3.07 24.77 0.80
N ASN A 2 -3.12 23.49 1.18
CA ASN A 2 -1.92 22.67 1.36
C ASN A 2 -1.46 22.26 -0.04
N GLU A 3 -0.39 22.87 -0.54
CA GLU A 3 0.26 22.44 -1.79
C GLU A 3 0.94 21.08 -1.56
N LEU A 4 0.13 20.02 -1.62
CA LEU A 4 0.52 18.63 -1.35
C LEU A 4 1.06 17.91 -2.60
N GLN A 5 0.88 18.49 -3.80
CA GLN A 5 1.23 17.88 -5.09
C GLN A 5 1.97 18.85 -5.98
N ASP A 6 2.98 18.37 -6.73
CA ASP A 6 3.51 19.13 -7.85
C ASP A 6 2.64 18.95 -9.10
N GLN A 7 2.79 19.85 -10.08
CA GLN A 7 2.05 19.86 -11.35
C GLN A 7 2.19 18.58 -12.21
N ARG A 8 2.94 17.57 -11.75
CA ARG A 8 3.20 16.30 -12.45
C ARG A 8 2.49 15.11 -11.80
N GLY A 9 1.59 15.35 -10.84
CA GLY A 9 0.86 14.27 -10.16
C GLY A 9 1.71 13.52 -9.13
N VAL A 10 2.71 14.18 -8.56
CA VAL A 10 3.54 13.64 -7.47
C VAL A 10 3.12 14.28 -6.16
N LEU A 11 2.66 13.47 -5.21
CA LEU A 11 2.33 13.91 -3.85
C LEU A 11 3.60 13.85 -3.00
N LYS A 12 4.17 15.02 -2.69
CA LYS A 12 5.53 15.12 -2.11
C LYS A 12 5.57 15.10 -0.59
N ARG A 13 4.59 15.72 0.05
CA ARG A 13 4.56 15.86 1.49
C ARG A 13 3.17 16.18 1.95
N TYR A 14 2.69 15.40 2.91
CA TYR A 14 1.60 15.69 3.79
C TYR A 14 2.16 16.18 5.12
N LYS A 15 1.62 17.29 5.61
CA LYS A 15 1.94 17.80 6.93
C LYS A 15 0.88 17.26 7.87
N ASP A 16 1.29 16.42 8.83
CA ASP A 16 0.40 15.93 9.89
C ASP A 16 -0.29 17.12 10.56
N GLU A 17 -1.60 17.25 10.32
CA GLU A 17 -2.46 18.22 10.95
C GLU A 17 -3.17 17.54 12.11
N LYS A 18 -3.04 18.13 13.31
CA LYS A 18 -3.62 17.56 14.54
C LYS A 18 -5.10 17.22 14.33
N GLY A 19 -5.44 15.95 14.56
CA GLY A 19 -6.81 15.45 14.50
C GLY A 19 -7.25 14.97 13.12
N VAL A 20 -6.44 15.12 12.07
CA VAL A 20 -6.75 14.50 10.77
C VAL A 20 -6.42 13.01 10.84
N THR A 21 -7.47 12.19 10.75
CA THR A 21 -7.39 10.74 10.86
C THR A 21 -7.72 10.02 9.54
N GLU A 22 -8.33 10.73 8.60
CA GLU A 22 -8.68 10.21 7.27
C GLU A 22 -8.21 11.18 6.19
N ILE A 23 -7.52 10.65 5.19
CA ILE A 23 -6.98 11.42 4.06
C ILE A 23 -7.52 10.87 2.75
N PHE A 24 -7.87 11.80 1.85
CA PHE A 24 -8.26 11.53 0.47
C PHE A 24 -7.15 12.04 -0.45
N ILE A 25 -6.48 11.14 -1.17
CA ILE A 25 -5.49 11.54 -2.17
C ILE A 25 -6.23 11.98 -3.45
N PRO A 26 -5.88 13.13 -4.05
CA PRO A 26 -6.52 13.59 -5.30
C PRO A 26 -6.32 12.65 -6.48
N ASP A 27 -7.36 12.50 -7.32
CA ASP A 27 -7.39 11.57 -8.46
C ASP A 27 -6.32 11.81 -9.54
N ASN A 28 -5.59 12.92 -9.50
CA ASN A 28 -4.50 13.21 -10.42
C ASN A 28 -3.12 12.79 -9.89
N VAL A 29 -3.04 12.13 -8.74
CA VAL A 29 -1.78 11.66 -8.15
C VAL A 29 -1.40 10.30 -8.72
N GLY A 30 -0.29 10.24 -9.45
CA GLY A 30 0.32 9.01 -9.94
C GLY A 30 1.40 8.43 -9.02
N ILE A 31 2.03 9.27 -8.20
CA ILE A 31 3.15 8.89 -7.35
C ILE A 31 2.95 9.48 -5.96
N ILE A 32 3.02 8.62 -4.94
CA ILE A 32 3.22 9.03 -3.56
C ILE A 32 4.74 9.01 -3.32
N ASP A 33 5.31 10.19 -3.13
CA ASP A 33 6.76 10.40 -3.11
C ASP A 33 7.40 9.88 -1.81
N GLU A 34 8.73 9.88 -1.79
CA GLU A 34 9.51 9.47 -0.64
C GLU A 34 9.12 10.26 0.61
N GLY A 35 8.76 9.53 1.66
CA GLY A 35 8.39 10.11 2.96
C GLY A 35 7.15 11.01 2.95
N ALA A 36 6.30 10.94 1.91
CA ALA A 36 5.17 11.84 1.75
C ALA A 36 4.23 11.88 2.97
N PHE A 37 4.01 10.75 3.63
CA PHE A 37 3.24 10.62 4.87
C PHE A 37 4.10 10.08 6.03
N CYS A 38 5.42 10.27 5.99
CA CYS A 38 6.31 9.81 7.06
C CYS A 38 5.87 10.40 8.41
N ASP A 39 5.81 9.55 9.44
CA ASP A 39 5.42 9.88 10.81
C ASP A 39 4.04 10.57 10.94
N CYS A 40 3.12 10.32 9.99
CA CYS A 40 1.72 10.74 10.12
C CYS A 40 0.99 9.88 11.16
N THR A 41 1.36 10.06 12.43
CA THR A 41 0.93 9.21 13.55
C THR A 41 -0.57 9.32 13.85
N ASN A 42 -1.26 10.38 13.43
CA ASN A 42 -2.72 10.48 13.58
C ASN A 42 -3.50 9.76 12.47
N LEU A 43 -2.85 9.41 11.35
CA LEU A 43 -3.50 8.82 10.19
C LEU A 43 -4.03 7.43 10.54
N VAL A 44 -5.35 7.24 10.43
CA VAL A 44 -6.04 5.97 10.68
C VAL A 44 -6.43 5.29 9.37
N ARG A 45 -6.84 6.08 8.37
CA ARG A 45 -7.30 5.61 7.07
C ARG A 45 -6.83 6.53 5.96
N ILE A 46 -6.47 5.96 4.82
CA ILE A 46 -6.19 6.72 3.61
C ILE A 46 -6.88 6.09 2.41
N LEU A 47 -7.49 6.94 1.57
CA LEU A 47 -8.04 6.54 0.28
C LEU A 47 -7.05 6.91 -0.82
N VAL A 48 -6.59 5.88 -1.52
CA VAL A 48 -5.62 5.96 -2.61
C VAL A 48 -6.40 5.84 -3.92
N PRO A 49 -6.38 6.84 -4.82
CA PRO A 49 -7.17 6.81 -6.04
C PRO A 49 -6.55 5.89 -7.08
N ASP A 50 -7.36 5.46 -8.05
CA ASP A 50 -6.99 4.50 -9.09
C ASP A 50 -5.87 4.94 -10.03
N THR A 51 -5.37 6.16 -9.88
CA THR A 51 -4.24 6.69 -10.64
C THR A 51 -2.87 6.43 -10.01
N VAL A 52 -2.80 6.06 -8.73
CA VAL A 52 -1.53 5.85 -8.03
C VAL A 52 -0.83 4.57 -8.49
N GLN A 53 0.28 4.76 -9.20
CA GLN A 53 1.11 3.69 -9.73
C GLN A 53 2.28 3.34 -8.79
N VAL A 54 2.83 4.32 -8.09
CA VAL A 54 4.03 4.13 -7.28
C VAL A 54 3.83 4.69 -5.88
N ILE A 55 4.09 3.84 -4.89
CA ILE A 55 4.30 4.24 -3.50
C ILE A 55 5.79 4.13 -3.23
N SER A 56 6.45 5.27 -3.05
CA SER A 56 7.90 5.34 -2.96
C SER A 56 8.43 4.94 -1.59
N ASP A 57 9.75 4.96 -1.46
CA ASP A 57 10.44 4.56 -0.24
C ASP A 57 9.96 5.39 0.96
N THR A 58 9.79 4.73 2.11
CA THR A 58 9.34 5.36 3.37
C THR A 58 8.04 6.17 3.32
N ALA A 59 7.25 6.09 2.23
CA ALA A 59 6.10 6.96 1.98
C ALA A 59 5.11 7.04 3.14
N PHE A 60 4.90 5.95 3.88
CA PHE A 60 4.06 5.84 5.07
C PHE A 60 4.83 5.30 6.29
N SER A 61 6.16 5.43 6.31
CA SER A 61 6.93 4.92 7.46
C SER A 61 6.52 5.67 8.73
N GLY A 62 6.31 4.94 9.83
CA GLY A 62 5.94 5.54 11.12
C GLY A 62 4.46 5.98 11.22
N CYS A 63 3.60 5.64 10.26
CA CYS A 63 2.14 5.81 10.40
C CYS A 63 1.55 4.79 11.38
N GLU A 64 1.90 4.90 12.67
CA GLU A 64 1.65 3.86 13.69
C GLU A 64 0.17 3.53 13.88
N ASN A 65 -0.73 4.48 13.62
CA ASN A 65 -2.18 4.31 13.75
C ASN A 65 -2.90 3.93 12.43
N LEU A 66 -2.20 3.82 11.30
CA LEU A 66 -2.82 3.45 10.02
C LEU A 66 -3.37 2.03 10.13
N LYS A 67 -4.69 1.87 10.05
CA LYS A 67 -5.37 0.57 10.26
C LYS A 67 -5.64 -0.16 8.97
N CYS A 68 -5.98 0.58 7.92
CA CYS A 68 -6.38 0.02 6.65
C CYS A 68 -5.89 0.86 5.48
N ILE A 69 -5.49 0.16 4.42
CA ILE A 69 -5.17 0.75 3.12
C ILE A 69 -5.50 -0.25 2.02
N ALA A 70 -6.11 0.25 0.95
CA ALA A 70 -6.32 -0.50 -0.27
C ALA A 70 -5.46 0.13 -1.37
N LEU A 71 -4.57 -0.66 -1.96
CA LEU A 71 -3.79 -0.26 -3.10
C LEU A 71 -4.64 -0.46 -4.37
N PRO A 72 -4.75 0.54 -5.26
CA PRO A 72 -5.54 0.44 -6.48
C PRO A 72 -4.89 -0.51 -7.50
N GLU A 73 -5.68 -1.00 -8.47
CA GLU A 73 -5.21 -1.90 -9.55
C GLU A 73 -4.07 -1.34 -10.40
N SER A 74 -3.89 -0.02 -10.42
CA SER A 74 -2.79 0.65 -11.12
C SER A 74 -1.46 0.59 -10.36
N THR A 75 -1.44 0.24 -9.07
CA THR A 75 -0.20 0.22 -8.28
C THR A 75 0.73 -0.88 -8.76
N ILE A 76 1.88 -0.49 -9.30
CA ILE A 76 2.89 -1.39 -9.83
C ILE A 76 4.05 -1.63 -8.86
N ARG A 77 4.32 -0.71 -7.93
CA ARG A 77 5.46 -0.79 -7.01
C ARG A 77 5.17 -0.18 -5.65
N VAL A 78 5.60 -0.90 -4.61
CA VAL A 78 5.74 -0.40 -3.23
C VAL A 78 7.23 -0.35 -2.89
N GLY A 79 7.72 0.81 -2.44
CA GLY A 79 9.13 1.07 -2.18
C GLY A 79 9.68 0.45 -0.89
N TRP A 80 10.97 0.67 -0.64
CA TRP A 80 11.67 0.18 0.54
C TRP A 80 11.13 0.87 1.79
N TYR A 81 10.87 0.09 2.84
CA TYR A 81 10.33 0.60 4.10
C TYR A 81 9.02 1.42 3.97
N ALA A 82 8.29 1.30 2.85
CA ALA A 82 7.17 2.18 2.53
C ALA A 82 6.11 2.24 3.63
N PHE A 83 5.84 1.14 4.33
CA PHE A 83 4.91 1.04 5.46
C PHE A 83 5.62 0.59 6.74
N ARG A 84 6.94 0.81 6.85
CA ARG A 84 7.70 0.37 8.01
C ARG A 84 7.16 1.02 9.28
N GLY A 85 6.84 0.20 10.28
CA GLY A 85 6.34 0.66 11.57
C GLY A 85 4.86 1.06 11.57
N CYS A 86 4.08 0.72 10.55
CA CYS A 86 2.61 0.86 10.59
C CYS A 86 2.01 -0.21 11.51
N ARG A 87 2.24 -0.11 12.82
CA ARG A 87 1.96 -1.17 13.80
C ARG A 87 0.49 -1.56 13.87
N SER A 88 -0.42 -0.63 13.60
CA SER A 88 -1.87 -0.87 13.60
C SER A 88 -2.42 -1.40 12.27
N LEU A 89 -1.58 -1.53 11.23
CA LEU A 89 -2.03 -1.95 9.90
C LEU A 89 -2.48 -3.41 9.95
N LYS A 90 -3.79 -3.61 9.80
CA LYS A 90 -4.44 -4.93 9.88
C LYS A 90 -5.16 -5.34 8.59
N ASP A 91 -5.62 -4.36 7.83
CA ASP A 91 -6.43 -4.55 6.64
C ASP A 91 -5.70 -3.95 5.44
N LEU A 92 -4.90 -4.78 4.77
CA LEU A 92 -4.18 -4.44 3.56
C LEU A 92 -4.80 -5.18 2.37
N THR A 93 -5.22 -4.41 1.36
CA THR A 93 -5.60 -4.94 0.05
C THR A 93 -4.55 -4.54 -0.98
N ILE A 94 -4.04 -5.52 -1.74
CA ILE A 94 -3.03 -5.33 -2.79
C ILE A 94 -3.58 -5.84 -4.12
N PRO A 95 -3.32 -5.18 -5.26
CA PRO A 95 -3.71 -5.72 -6.55
C PRO A 95 -2.77 -6.83 -7.00
N SER A 96 -3.32 -7.84 -7.66
CA SER A 96 -2.52 -8.91 -8.30
C SER A 96 -1.56 -8.37 -9.38
N THR A 97 -1.82 -7.17 -9.89
CA THR A 97 -0.96 -6.46 -10.84
C THR A 97 0.34 -5.96 -10.22
N LEU A 98 0.42 -5.79 -8.88
CA LEU A 98 1.60 -5.27 -8.18
C LEU A 98 2.85 -6.11 -8.52
N LYS A 99 3.89 -5.48 -9.04
CA LYS A 99 5.07 -6.19 -9.55
C LYS A 99 6.13 -6.38 -8.48
N GLU A 100 6.29 -5.39 -7.61
CA GLU A 100 7.42 -5.32 -6.69
C GLU A 100 6.99 -4.77 -5.32
N ILE A 101 7.46 -5.46 -4.27
CA ILE A 101 7.48 -4.96 -2.90
C ILE A 101 8.94 -4.72 -2.51
N GLY A 102 9.24 -3.52 -2.07
CA GLY A 102 10.57 -3.14 -1.60
C GLY A 102 10.99 -3.90 -0.35
N LYS A 103 12.30 -3.95 -0.11
CA LYS A 103 12.83 -4.61 1.09
C LYS A 103 12.28 -3.93 2.34
N TYR A 104 11.84 -4.73 3.31
CA TYR A 104 11.29 -4.27 4.58
C TYR A 104 10.09 -3.32 4.46
N ALA A 105 9.37 -3.34 3.33
CA ALA A 105 8.24 -2.44 3.09
C ALA A 105 7.19 -2.52 4.19
N PHE A 106 7.00 -3.68 4.82
CA PHE A 106 6.03 -3.90 5.89
C PHE A 106 6.69 -4.31 7.22
N ALA A 107 7.97 -3.98 7.41
CA ALA A 107 8.69 -4.32 8.63
C ALA A 107 8.10 -3.57 9.83
N GLY A 108 7.77 -4.30 10.91
CA GLY A 108 7.12 -3.73 12.10
C GLY A 108 5.62 -3.43 11.91
N CYS A 109 4.98 -3.98 10.87
CA CYS A 109 3.51 -4.01 10.77
C CYS A 109 2.96 -5.14 11.65
N ASP A 110 3.03 -4.97 12.96
CA ASP A 110 2.79 -6.03 13.96
C ASP A 110 1.38 -6.64 13.91
N CYS A 111 0.37 -5.87 13.46
CA CYS A 111 -1.01 -6.34 13.31
C CYS A 111 -1.31 -6.97 11.93
N LEU A 112 -0.35 -6.97 10.99
CA LEU A 112 -0.57 -7.45 9.63
C LEU A 112 -0.43 -8.97 9.57
N SER A 113 -1.48 -9.68 9.97
CA SER A 113 -1.51 -11.15 9.98
C SER A 113 -2.04 -11.78 8.69
N LYS A 114 -2.60 -10.97 7.79
CA LYS A 114 -3.20 -11.42 6.52
C LYS A 114 -3.17 -10.31 5.47
N VAL A 115 -3.24 -10.70 4.21
CA VAL A 115 -3.34 -9.79 3.07
C VAL A 115 -4.51 -10.20 2.18
N LYS A 116 -5.27 -9.22 1.72
CA LYS A 116 -6.29 -9.39 0.67
C LYS A 116 -5.67 -9.05 -0.67
N VAL A 117 -5.96 -9.85 -1.68
CA VAL A 117 -5.48 -9.64 -3.05
C VAL A 117 -6.66 -9.54 -4.00
N THR A 118 -6.73 -8.44 -4.74
CA THR A 118 -7.70 -8.27 -5.83
C THR A 118 -7.15 -8.88 -7.12
N HIS A 119 -7.94 -9.74 -7.76
CA HIS A 119 -7.58 -10.43 -9.00
C HIS A 119 -8.86 -10.75 -9.78
N ASP A 120 -8.97 -10.23 -11.00
CA ASP A 120 -10.14 -10.38 -11.89
C ASP A 120 -11.48 -10.11 -11.17
N ASP A 121 -11.60 -8.92 -10.56
CA ASP A 121 -12.76 -8.45 -9.79
C ASP A 121 -13.11 -9.29 -8.54
N LYS A 122 -12.28 -10.26 -8.18
CA LYS A 122 -12.44 -11.10 -6.98
C LYS A 122 -11.41 -10.74 -5.93
N VAL A 123 -11.75 -10.98 -4.66
CA VAL A 123 -10.85 -10.79 -3.51
C VAL A 123 -10.49 -12.14 -2.90
N TYR A 124 -9.20 -12.39 -2.77
CA TYR A 124 -8.63 -13.58 -2.15
C TYR A 124 -7.90 -13.20 -0.87
N GLU A 125 -8.00 -14.01 0.19
CA GLU A 125 -7.35 -13.73 1.48
C GLU A 125 -6.23 -14.74 1.75
N PHE A 126 -5.04 -14.23 2.09
CA PHE A 126 -3.86 -15.03 2.38
C PHE A 126 -3.34 -14.74 3.79
N ASN A 127 -3.20 -15.79 4.61
CA ASN A 127 -2.61 -15.66 5.94
C ASN A 127 -1.09 -15.47 5.85
N LEU A 128 -0.58 -14.56 6.67
CA LEU A 128 0.83 -14.29 6.82
C LEU A 128 1.38 -15.03 8.05
N ARG A 129 2.60 -15.55 7.91
CA ARG A 129 3.42 -16.22 8.92
C ARG A 129 4.76 -15.50 8.86
N GLY A 130 4.86 -14.32 9.47
CA GLY A 130 5.96 -13.37 9.27
C GLY A 130 5.61 -12.24 8.29
N GLU A 131 6.60 -11.40 7.99
CA GLU A 131 6.45 -10.20 7.15
C GLU A 131 5.96 -10.54 5.73
N LEU A 132 5.27 -9.58 5.11
CA LEU A 132 5.01 -9.57 3.67
C LEU A 132 6.21 -8.94 2.96
N ASP A 133 7.15 -9.78 2.51
CA ASP A 133 8.27 -9.38 1.66
C ASP A 133 8.02 -9.69 0.17
N ASN A 134 8.96 -9.30 -0.69
CA ASN A 134 8.84 -9.53 -2.13
C ASN A 134 8.79 -11.01 -2.49
N GLU A 135 9.58 -11.86 -1.83
CA GLU A 135 9.62 -13.29 -2.14
C GLU A 135 8.29 -13.97 -1.85
N ARG A 136 7.68 -13.62 -0.72
CA ARG A 136 6.35 -14.05 -0.34
C ARG A 136 5.29 -13.53 -1.29
N TRP A 137 5.38 -12.26 -1.68
CA TRP A 137 4.48 -11.68 -2.67
C TRP A 137 4.54 -12.40 -4.01
N GLN A 138 5.74 -12.69 -4.53
CA GLN A 138 5.87 -13.42 -5.80
C GLN A 138 5.23 -14.81 -5.74
N LYS A 139 5.30 -15.51 -4.58
CA LYS A 139 4.62 -16.80 -4.38
C LYS A 139 3.10 -16.65 -4.43
N ILE A 140 2.54 -15.67 -3.73
CA ILE A 140 1.09 -15.38 -3.73
C ILE A 140 0.62 -15.03 -5.15
N ARG A 141 1.32 -14.12 -5.83
CA ARG A 141 1.04 -13.70 -7.21
C ARG A 141 1.07 -14.89 -8.19
N HIS A 142 2.07 -15.77 -8.06
CA HIS A 142 2.16 -16.96 -8.89
C HIS A 142 0.97 -17.91 -8.67
N SER A 143 0.57 -18.16 -7.42
CA SER A 143 -0.61 -18.99 -7.10
C SER A 143 -1.88 -18.47 -7.77
N LEU A 144 -2.10 -17.15 -7.77
CA LEU A 144 -3.27 -16.53 -8.41
C LEU A 144 -3.24 -16.69 -9.95
N SER A 145 -2.06 -16.54 -10.56
CA SER A 145 -1.92 -16.72 -12.02
C SER A 145 -2.24 -18.13 -12.53
N SER A 146 -2.26 -19.12 -11.63
CA SER A 146 -2.62 -20.50 -11.94
C SER A 146 -4.13 -20.75 -11.85
N ILE A 147 -4.89 -19.95 -11.09
CA ILE A 147 -6.35 -20.10 -10.92
C ILE A 147 -7.09 -19.93 -12.25
N GLY A 148 -6.59 -19.06 -13.15
CA GLY A 148 -7.15 -18.85 -14.49
C GLY A 148 -6.83 -19.97 -15.49
N LYS A 149 -5.92 -20.91 -15.18
CA LYS A 149 -5.53 -22.00 -16.09
C LYS A 149 -6.38 -23.26 -15.91
N ASP A 150 -6.92 -23.49 -14.72
CA ASP A 150 -7.71 -24.70 -14.40
C ASP A 150 -9.16 -24.65 -14.92
N ILE A 151 -9.58 -23.54 -15.52
CA ILE A 151 -10.89 -23.37 -16.19
C ILE A 151 -10.80 -23.45 -17.72
N ALA A 152 -9.61 -23.75 -18.26
CA ALA A 152 -9.35 -23.83 -19.71
C ALA A 152 -8.83 -25.20 -20.18
N SER A 153 -8.98 -26.28 -19.40
CA SER A 153 -8.65 -27.66 -19.81
C SER A 153 -9.87 -28.57 -19.90
#